data_AF-W6JGZ8-F1
#
_entry.id   AF-W6JGZ8-F1
#
_cell.length_a   1.000
_cell.length_b   1.000
_cell.length_c   1.000
_cell.angle_alpha   90.00
_cell.angle_beta   90.00
_cell.angle_gamma   90.00
#
_symmetry.space_group_name_H-M   'P 1'
#
loop_
_entity.id
_entity.type
_entity.pdbx_description
1 polymer ?
#
loop_
_entity_poly.entity_id
_entity_poly.type
_entity_poly.pdbx_seq_one_letter_code
_entity_poly.pdbx_strand_id
1 'polypeptide(L)'
;MPWYCIVLGADIGGWKKPWFIKRRGVCGAPDAVFFDPLRFRYIAGEFKSRAFNGRITIREKYQLTLYTGLIQRFWLPQAQGVIAYGCGQGEIVNVF
;
A
#
# COMPACT_ATOMS: atom_id res chain seq x y z
N MET A 1 7.74 2.62 8.54
CA MET A 1 8.21 1.44 7.80
C MET A 1 9.58 1.02 8.31
N PRO A 2 9.94 -0.27 8.32
CA PRO A 2 11.31 -0.70 8.58
C PRO A 2 12.28 -0.22 7.49
N TRP A 3 13.52 0.10 7.85
CA TRP A 3 14.54 0.68 6.97
C TRP A 3 15.04 -0.29 5.87
N TYR A 4 14.82 -1.59 6.04
CA TYR A 4 15.25 -2.64 5.09
C TYR A 4 14.26 -2.86 3.93
N CYS A 5 13.13 -2.17 3.91
CA CYS A 5 12.15 -2.32 2.84
C CYS A 5 12.63 -1.62 1.55
N ILE A 6 12.58 -2.34 0.43
CA ILE A 6 12.94 -1.82 -0.89
C ILE A 6 11.74 -1.05 -1.44
N VAL A 7 11.93 0.22 -1.81
CA VAL A 7 10.88 1.04 -2.45
C VAL A 7 10.76 0.65 -3.92
N LEU A 8 9.58 0.19 -4.35
CA LEU A 8 9.32 -0.17 -5.74
C LEU A 8 8.69 0.97 -6.53
N GLY A 9 7.81 1.73 -5.89
CA GLY A 9 7.21 2.92 -6.45
C GLY A 9 6.53 3.73 -5.36
N ALA A 10 6.61 5.04 -5.46
CA ALA A 10 5.93 5.97 -4.57
C ALA A 10 5.51 7.19 -5.37
N ASP A 11 4.33 7.71 -5.09
CA ASP A 11 3.81 8.98 -5.59
C ASP A 11 4.11 10.13 -4.60
N ILE A 12 4.62 9.79 -3.41
CA ILE A 12 4.92 10.72 -2.33
C ILE A 12 6.41 11.05 -2.31
N GLY A 13 6.75 12.34 -2.20
CA GLY A 13 8.12 12.81 -2.01
C GLY A 13 8.95 12.96 -3.29
N GLY A 14 8.33 13.18 -4.45
CA GLY A 14 9.04 13.49 -5.70
C GLY A 14 9.62 12.28 -6.44
N TRP A 15 9.15 11.07 -6.11
CA TRP A 15 9.55 9.85 -6.80
C TRP A 15 8.91 9.79 -8.21
N LYS A 16 9.72 9.44 -9.22
CA LYS A 16 9.40 9.65 -10.65
C LYS A 16 8.41 8.65 -11.28
N LYS A 17 7.95 7.61 -10.56
CA LYS A 17 7.11 6.57 -11.15
C LYS A 17 5.98 6.16 -10.21
N PRO A 18 4.76 6.68 -10.40
CA PRO A 18 3.57 6.10 -9.81
C PRO A 18 3.45 4.62 -10.23
N TRP A 19 3.26 3.74 -9.25
CA TRP A 19 3.11 2.32 -9.50
C TRP A 19 1.67 2.01 -9.90
N PHE A 20 1.38 2.02 -11.20
CA PHE A 20 0.05 1.64 -11.69
C PHE A 20 -0.06 0.13 -11.86
N ILE A 21 -0.89 -0.51 -11.04
CA ILE A 21 -1.28 -1.90 -11.23
C ILE A 21 -2.50 -1.93 -12.13
N LYS A 22 -2.29 -2.04 -13.45
CA LYS A 22 -3.37 -2.14 -14.44
C LYS A 22 -3.38 -3.53 -15.05
N ARG A 23 -4.39 -4.36 -14.74
CA ARG A 23 -4.53 -5.68 -15.36
C ARG A 23 -5.99 -6.15 -15.36
N ARG A 24 -6.44 -6.68 -16.52
CA ARG A 24 -7.81 -7.19 -16.76
C ARG A 24 -8.92 -6.16 -16.43
N GLY A 25 -8.72 -4.89 -16.78
CA GLY A 25 -9.72 -3.84 -16.60
C GLY A 25 -9.78 -3.23 -15.20
N VAL A 26 -9.08 -3.81 -14.21
CA VAL A 26 -8.94 -3.24 -12.87
C VAL A 26 -7.64 -2.47 -12.78
N CYS A 27 -7.73 -1.20 -12.36
CA CYS A 27 -6.60 -0.32 -12.14
C CYS A 27 -6.51 0.02 -10.65
N GLY A 28 -5.33 -0.19 -10.06
CA GLY A 28 -5.00 0.31 -8.73
C GLY A 28 -3.77 1.19 -8.81
N ALA A 29 -3.82 2.35 -8.18
CA ALA A 29 -2.70 3.28 -8.04
C ALA A 29 -2.42 3.48 -6.55
N PRO A 30 -1.72 2.54 -5.90
CA PRO A 30 -1.25 2.75 -4.53
C PRO A 30 -0.31 3.95 -4.46
N ASP A 31 -0.43 4.75 -3.40
CA ASP A 31 0.45 5.90 -3.17
C ASP A 31 1.91 5.46 -2.98
N ALA A 32 2.14 4.28 -2.40
CA ALA A 32 3.46 3.69 -2.34
C ALA A 32 3.42 2.15 -2.30
N VAL A 33 4.45 1.52 -2.86
CA VAL A 33 4.64 0.07 -2.84
C VAL A 33 6.08 -0.22 -2.45
N PHE A 34 6.22 -1.12 -1.48
CA PHE A 34 7.49 -1.55 -0.94
C PHE A 34 7.58 -3.07 -1.02
N PHE A 35 8.80 -3.59 -1.05
CA PHE A 35 9.10 -5.00 -0.94
C PHE A 35 9.88 -5.24 0.34
N ASP A 36 9.39 -6.13 1.18
CA ASP A 36 10.06 -6.64 2.37
C ASP A 36 10.78 -7.94 1.97
N PRO A 37 12.09 -7.89 1.70
CA PRO A 37 12.85 -9.06 1.27
C PRO A 37 13.00 -10.10 2.39
N LEU A 38 12.92 -9.69 3.66
CA LEU A 38 13.09 -10.59 4.80
C LEU A 38 11.88 -11.50 5.00
N ARG A 39 10.68 -10.97 4.79
CA ARG A 39 9.43 -11.74 4.84
C ARG A 39 8.91 -12.14 3.47
N PHE A 40 9.67 -11.84 2.42
CA PHE A 40 9.32 -12.08 1.03
C PHE A 40 7.88 -11.66 0.74
N ARG A 41 7.55 -10.39 0.98
CA ARG A 41 6.18 -9.85 0.86
C ARG A 41 6.17 -8.44 0.31
N TYR A 42 5.10 -8.08 -0.37
CA TYR A 42 4.86 -6.71 -0.80
C TYR A 42 4.06 -5.94 0.26
N ILE A 43 4.33 -4.65 0.37
CA ILE A 43 3.63 -3.73 1.26
C ILE A 43 3.07 -2.59 0.43
N ALA A 44 1.76 -2.50 0.33
CA ALA A 44 1.06 -1.38 -0.29
C ALA A 44 0.76 -0.32 0.77
N GLY A 45 1.32 0.87 0.60
CA GLY A 45 1.09 2.05 1.41
C GLY A 45 0.06 2.98 0.79
N GLU A 46 -0.91 3.40 1.59
CA GLU A 46 -1.84 4.49 1.28
C GLU A 46 -1.56 5.64 2.26
N PHE A 47 -1.44 6.87 1.77
CA PHE A 47 -1.29 8.05 2.60
C PHE A 47 -2.55 8.91 2.55
N LYS A 48 -2.94 9.43 3.71
CA LYS A 48 -3.99 10.42 3.83
C LYS A 48 -3.50 11.62 4.61
N SER A 49 -3.63 12.81 4.03
CA SER A 49 -3.23 14.07 4.65
C SER A 49 -4.02 14.43 5.91
N ARG A 50 -5.19 13.80 6.14
CA ARG A 50 -6.03 14.01 7.33
C ARG A 50 -5.46 13.35 8.57
N ALA A 51 -5.85 13.86 9.74
CA ALA A 51 -5.60 13.20 11.02
C ALA A 51 -6.39 11.89 11.14
N PHE A 52 -5.83 10.92 11.85
CA PHE A 52 -6.50 9.66 12.16
C PHE A 52 -7.65 9.90 13.15
N ASN A 53 -8.88 9.59 12.75
CA ASN A 53 -10.08 9.74 13.60
C ASN A 53 -10.42 8.46 14.36
N GLY A 54 -9.42 7.67 14.78
CA GLY A 54 -9.61 6.45 15.59
C GLY A 54 -10.14 5.22 14.84
N ARG A 55 -10.42 5.32 13.54
CA ARG A 55 -10.83 4.18 12.70
C ARG A 55 -10.46 4.38 11.24
N ILE A 56 -10.08 3.29 10.59
CA ILE A 56 -9.99 3.22 9.13
C ILE A 56 -11.39 3.22 8.54
N THR A 57 -11.63 4.06 7.55
CA THR A 57 -12.90 4.12 6.83
C THR A 57 -13.07 2.86 6.00
N ILE A 58 -14.31 2.35 5.90
CA ILE A 58 -14.64 1.20 5.04
C ILE A 58 -14.10 1.37 3.61
N ARG A 59 -14.19 2.59 3.04
CA ARG A 59 -13.63 2.92 1.72
C ARG A 59 -12.12 2.72 1.63
N GLU A 60 -11.37 3.18 2.63
CA GLU A 60 -9.89 3.03 2.69
C GLU A 60 -9.51 1.55 2.81
N LYS A 61 -10.26 0.80 3.62
CA LYS A 61 -10.08 -0.65 3.73
C LYS A 61 -10.32 -1.35 2.40
N TYR A 62 -11.37 -0.98 1.65
CA TYR A 62 -11.63 -1.54 0.32
C TYR A 62 -10.57 -1.15 -0.71
N GLN A 63 -10.05 0.08 -0.67
CA GLN A 63 -8.93 0.52 -1.53
C GLN A 63 -7.67 -0.32 -1.28
N LEU A 64 -7.26 -0.44 -0.01
CA LEU A 64 -6.11 -1.28 0.36
C LEU A 64 -6.35 -2.75 0.00
N THR A 65 -7.57 -3.26 0.18
CA THR A 65 -7.94 -4.62 -0.21
C THR A 65 -7.82 -4.85 -1.71
N LEU A 66 -8.22 -3.87 -2.53
CA LEU A 66 -8.04 -3.93 -3.98
C LEU A 66 -6.56 -4.01 -4.33
N TYR A 67 -5.73 -3.17 -3.71
CA TYR A 67 -4.29 -3.12 -3.99
C TYR A 67 -3.58 -4.40 -3.57
N THR A 68 -3.79 -4.89 -2.34
CA THR A 68 -3.17 -6.14 -1.89
C THR A 68 -3.64 -7.33 -2.72
N GLY A 69 -4.94 -7.42 -3.04
CA GLY A 69 -5.49 -8.47 -3.89
C GLY A 69 -4.91 -8.46 -5.32
N LEU A 70 -4.70 -7.28 -5.91
CA LEU A 70 -4.04 -7.15 -7.21
C LEU A 70 -2.57 -7.57 -7.15
N ILE A 71 -1.83 -7.13 -6.13
CA ILE A 71 -0.42 -7.50 -5.95
C ILE A 71 -0.28 -9.01 -5.76
N GLN A 72 -1.05 -9.60 -4.86
CA GLN A 72 -1.00 -11.03 -4.57
C GLN A 72 -1.37 -11.86 -5.81
N ARG A 73 -2.33 -11.41 -6.61
CA ARG A 73 -2.74 -12.10 -7.84
C ARG A 73 -1.68 -12.07 -8.95
N PHE A 74 -0.85 -11.03 -9.01
CA PHE A 74 0.06 -10.85 -10.15
C PHE A 74 1.53 -11.03 -9.83
N TRP A 75 1.92 -10.85 -8.58
CA TRP A 75 3.32 -10.75 -8.20
C TRP A 75 3.79 -11.75 -7.14
N LEU A 76 2.88 -12.60 -6.62
CA LEU A 76 3.18 -13.83 -5.83
C LEU A 76 4.53 -13.75 -5.10
N PRO A 77 4.60 -12.92 -4.06
CA PRO A 77 4.20 -13.42 -2.76
C PRO A 77 3.20 -12.50 -2.04
N GLN A 78 2.93 -12.84 -0.78
CA GLN A 78 1.93 -12.22 0.11
C GLN A 78 2.00 -10.69 0.08
N ALA A 79 0.84 -10.03 0.19
CA ALA A 79 0.74 -8.58 0.19
C ALA A 79 0.13 -8.08 1.52
N GLN A 80 0.67 -6.99 2.06
CA GLN A 80 0.17 -6.34 3.26
C GLN A 80 -0.23 -4.89 2.95
N GLY A 81 -1.38 -4.46 3.45
CA GLY A 81 -1.80 -3.06 3.36
C GLY A 81 -1.30 -2.26 4.56
N VAL A 82 -0.87 -1.03 4.35
CA VAL A 82 -0.55 -0.07 5.41
C VAL A 82 -1.19 1.26 5.05
N ILE A 83 -1.89 1.86 6.01
CA ILE A 83 -2.37 3.23 5.89
C ILE A 83 -1.56 4.14 6.81
N ALA A 84 -1.16 5.30 6.30
CA ALA A 84 -0.50 6.33 7.06
C ALA A 84 -1.30 7.63 6.98
N TYR A 85 -1.40 8.32 8.12
CA TYR A 85 -2.13 9.57 8.27
C TYR A 85 -1.15 10.74 8.48
N GLY A 86 -1.56 11.95 8.10
CA GLY A 86 -0.75 13.17 8.20
C GLY A 86 -0.33 13.53 9.62
N CYS A 87 -0.99 12.95 10.65
CA CYS A 87 -0.60 13.06 12.05
C CYS A 87 0.56 12.13 12.46
N GLY A 88 1.17 11.39 11.51
CA GLY A 88 2.24 10.43 11.80
C GLY A 88 1.76 9.07 12.31
N GLN A 89 0.45 8.90 12.46
CA GLN A 89 -0.16 7.64 12.89
C GLN A 89 -0.36 6.72 11.68
N GLY A 90 -0.12 5.43 11.84
CA GLY A 90 -0.31 4.45 10.78
C GLY A 90 -0.79 3.11 11.30
N GLU A 91 -1.62 2.44 10.51
CA GLU A 91 -2.19 1.14 10.86
C GLU A 91 -1.88 0.12 9.77
N ILE A 92 -1.62 -1.11 10.21
CA ILE A 92 -1.47 -2.26 9.34
C ILE A 92 -2.85 -2.82 9.05
N VAL A 93 -3.20 -2.90 7.78
CA VAL A 93 -4.41 -3.56 7.31
C VAL A 93 -4.02 -4.93 6.79
N ASN A 94 -4.24 -5.95 7.63
CA ASN A 94 -4.14 -7.33 7.20
C ASN A 94 -5.33 -7.66 6.31
N VAL A 95 -5.05 -7.91 5.05
CA VAL A 95 -6.03 -8.30 4.05
C VAL A 95 -5.63 -9.71 3.59
N PHE A 96 -6.45 -10.70 3.97
CA PHE A 96 -6.42 -12.13 3.63
C PHE A 96 -5.05 -12.83 3.53
#